data_AF-A0A967H400-F1
#
_entry.id   AF-A0A967H400-F1
#
_cell.length_a   1.000
_cell.length_b   1.000
_cell.length_c   1.000
_cell.angle_alpha   90.00
_cell.angle_beta   90.00
_cell.angle_gamma   90.00
#
_symmetry.space_group_name_H-M   'P 1'
#
loop_
_entity.id
_entity.type
_entity.pdbx_description
1 polymer ?
#
loop_
_entity_poly.entity_id
_entity_poly.type
_entity_poly.pdbx_seq_one_letter_code
_entity_poly.pdbx_strand_id
1 'polypeptide(L)' 'EGARERNISAPRTENFESVTGKGVMGTIDGQQAALGNRALLDQLGIDPFPLLEKAEEMRRDGQTA' A
#
# COMPACT_ATOMS: atom_id res chain seq x y z
N GLU A 1 1.53 13.07 8.07
CA GLU A 1 2.48 12.65 9.11
C GLU A 1 3.07 11.30 8.72
N GLY A 2 4.38 11.10 8.87
CA GLY A 2 5.07 9.98 8.20
C GLY A 2 6.24 9.39 8.98
N ALA A 3 6.92 8.41 8.37
CA ALA A 3 8.01 7.65 8.98
C ALA A 3 9.14 8.52 9.57
N ARG A 4 9.41 9.68 8.97
CA ARG A 4 10.44 10.64 9.43
C ARG A 4 10.13 11.27 10.79
N GLU A 5 8.88 11.58 11.10
CA GLU A 5 8.50 12.17 12.39
C GLU A 5 8.51 11.13 13.53
N ARG A 6 8.41 9.84 13.18
CA ARG A 6 8.39 8.73 14.14
C ARG A 6 9.76 8.10 14.38
N ASN A 7 10.84 8.69 13.85
CA ASN A 7 12.21 8.15 13.89
C ASN A 7 12.30 6.69 13.40
N ILE A 8 11.44 6.30 12.45
CA ILE A 8 11.49 4.96 11.86
C ILE A 8 12.55 5.01 10.77
N SER A 9 13.64 4.27 10.97
CA SER A 9 14.65 4.09 9.93
C SER A 9 13.99 3.38 8.75
N ALA A 10 13.96 4.02 7.58
CA ALA A 10 13.34 3.43 6.40
C ALA A 10 14.17 2.21 5.97
N PRO A 11 13.63 0.98 6.07
CA PRO A 11 14.35 -0.21 5.63
C PRO A 11 14.65 -0.13 4.13
N ARG A 12 15.75 -0.77 3.71
CA ARG A 12 16.17 -0.74 2.31
C ARG A 12 15.09 -1.42 1.47
N THR A 13 14.51 -0.68 0.54
CA THR A 13 13.54 -1.22 -0.41
C THR A 13 14.27 -1.70 -1.66
N GLU A 14 14.02 -2.93 -2.07
CA GLU A 14 14.50 -3.53 -3.31
C GLU A 14 13.32 -3.70 -4.29
N ASN A 15 13.61 -3.75 -5.59
CA ASN A 15 12.59 -3.95 -6.63
C ASN A 15 11.39 -3.00 -6.53
N PHE A 16 11.64 -1.73 -6.18
CA PHE A 16 10.58 -0.72 -6.11
C PHE A 16 10.02 -0.46 -7.51
N GLU A 17 8.70 -0.60 -7.65
CA GLU A 17 7.96 -0.34 -8.88
C GLU A 17 6.80 0.61 -8.59
N SER A 18 6.67 1.65 -9.42
CA SER A 18 5.55 2.59 -9.39
C SER A 18 4.60 2.27 -10.53
N VAL A 19 3.37 1.89 -10.19
CA VAL A 19 2.30 1.62 -11.15
C VAL A 19 1.40 2.84 -11.19
N THR A 20 1.61 3.69 -12.19
CA THR A 20 0.86 4.95 -12.36
C THR A 20 -0.65 4.72 -12.29
N GLY A 21 -1.31 5.47 -11.41
CA GLY A 21 -2.76 5.37 -11.20
C GLY A 21 -3.22 4.16 -10.37
N LYS A 22 -2.29 3.30 -9.90
CA LYS A 22 -2.60 2.15 -9.04
C LYS A 22 -1.90 2.18 -7.70
N GLY A 23 -0.63 2.57 -7.65
CA GLY A 23 0.16 2.62 -6.41
C GLY A 23 1.61 2.20 -6.62
N VAL A 24 2.26 1.74 -5.57
CA VAL A 24 3.66 1.31 -5.57
C VAL A 24 3.81 -0.07 -4.92
N MET A 25 4.81 -0.83 -5.34
CA MET A 25 5.20 -2.09 -4.71
C MET A 25 6.72 -2.20 -4.59
N GLY A 26 7.19 -3.08 -3.73
CA GLY A 26 8.60 -3.36 -3.55
C GLY A 26 8.83 -4.45 -2.52
N THR A 27 10.10 -4.73 -2.25
CA THR A 27 10.53 -5.68 -1.23
C THR A 27 11.21 -4.93 -0.11
N ILE A 28 10.74 -5.10 1.12
CA ILE A 28 11.28 -4.48 2.33
C ILE A 28 11.76 -5.61 3.23
N ASP A 29 13.06 -5.64 3.56
CA ASP A 29 13.67 -6.68 4.41
C ASP A 29 13.35 -8.12 3.96
N GLY A 30 13.29 -8.35 2.64
CA GLY A 30 12.95 -9.65 2.04
C GLY A 30 11.45 -9.97 1.99
N GLN A 31 10.58 -9.07 2.47
CA GLN A 31 9.13 -9.22 2.42
C GLN A 31 8.53 -8.34 1.32
N GLN A 32 7.60 -8.89 0.54
CA GLN A 32 6.87 -8.08 -0.45
C GLN A 32 5.91 -7.12 0.26
N ALA A 33 5.99 -5.84 -0.12
CA ALA A 33 5.13 -4.77 0.35
C ALA A 33 4.49 -4.07 -0.86
N ALA A 34 3.20 -3.78 -0.77
CA ALA A 34 2.46 -3.05 -1.79
C ALA A 34 1.52 -2.04 -1.13
N LEU A 35 1.44 -0.86 -1.72
CA LEU A 35 0.58 0.24 -1.29
C LEU A 35 -0.13 0.81 -2.51
N GLY A 36 -1.45 0.69 -2.56
CA GLY A 36 -2.22 1.16 -3.70
C GLY A 36 -3.69 0.79 -3.64
N ASN A 37 -4.40 1.07 -4.73
CA ASN A 37 -5.81 0.81 -4.87
C ASN A 37 -6.12 -0.67 -5.20
N ARG A 38 -7.41 -0.99 -5.31
CA ARG A 38 -7.88 -2.34 -5.63
C ARG A 38 -7.25 -2.93 -6.89
N ALA A 39 -7.02 -2.11 -7.92
CA ALA A 39 -6.41 -2.59 -9.17
C ALA A 39 -4.95 -3.04 -9.00
N LEU A 40 -4.23 -2.52 -7.99
CA LEU A 40 -2.91 -3.03 -7.61
C LEU A 40 -3.03 -4.36 -6.86
N LEU A 41 -3.97 -4.44 -5.91
CA LEU A 41 -4.19 -5.66 -5.11
C LEU A 41 -4.64 -6.83 -5.97
N ASP A 42 -5.56 -6.60 -6.91
CA ASP A 42 -6.02 -7.60 -7.87
C ASP A 42 -4.86 -8.11 -8.75
N GLN A 43 -3.96 -7.22 -9.18
CA GLN A 43 -2.77 -7.58 -9.96
C GLN A 43 -1.80 -8.47 -9.16
N LEU A 44 -1.74 -8.30 -7.85
CA LEU A 44 -0.93 -9.11 -6.94
C LEU A 44 -1.66 -10.38 -6.47
N GLY A 45 -2.91 -10.61 -6.90
CA GLY A 45 -3.73 -11.74 -6.46
C GLY A 45 -4.08 -11.70 -4.98
N ILE A 46 -4.03 -10.52 -4.35
CA ILE A 46 -4.36 -10.32 -2.94
C ILE A 46 -5.86 -10.06 -2.84
N ASP A 47 -6.60 -10.96 -2.19
CA ASP A 47 -8.03 -10.74 -1.91
C ASP A 47 -8.21 -9.79 -0.71
N PRO A 48 -8.69 -8.55 -0.91
CA PRO A 48 -8.87 -7.60 0.17
C PRO A 48 -10.23 -7.74 0.86
N PHE A 49 -11.03 -8.79 0.60
CA PHE A 49 -12.38 -8.99 1.17
C PHE A 49 -12.50 -8.72 2.68
N PRO A 50 -11.53 -9.10 3.54
CA PRO A 50 -11.61 -8.80 4.97
C PRO A 50 -11.47 -7.31 5.33
N LEU A 51 -10.94 -6.49 4.41
CA LEU A 51 -10.59 -5.08 4.62
C LEU A 51 -11.38 -4.13 3.71
N LEU A 52 -12.12 -4.65 2.73
CA LEU A 52 -12.89 -3.89 1.75
C LEU A 52 -14.03 -3.08 2.37
N GLU A 53 -14.74 -3.63 3.37
CA GLU A 53 -15.78 -2.89 4.08
C GLU A 53 -15.20 -1.65 4.78
N LYS A 54 -14.06 -1.82 5.45
CA LYS A 54 -13.39 -0.73 6.17
C LYS A 54 -12.76 0.30 5.23
N ALA A 55 -12.24 -0.14 4.07
CA ALA A 55 -11.69 0.74 3.05
C ALA A 55 -12.76 1.59 2.35
N GLU A 56 -13.93 1.03 2.04
CA GLU A 56 -15.04 1.82 1.48
C GLU A 56 -15.66 2.80 2.49
N GLU A 57 -15.67 2.45 3.78
CA GLU A 57 -16.06 3.36 4.85
C GLU A 57 -15.11 4.57 4.94
N MET A 58 -13.79 4.33 4.95
CA MET A 58 -12.79 5.41 4.95
C MET A 58 -12.80 6.26 3.67
N ARG A 59 -13.12 5.64 2.51
CA ARG A 59 -13.25 6.35 1.23
C ARG A 59 -14.48 7.26 1.20
N ARG A 60 -15.57 6.86 1.86
CA ARG A 60 -16.77 7.71 2.05
C ARG A 60 -16.48 8.93 2.91
N ASP A 61 -15.59 8.80 3.88
CA ASP A 61 -15.17 9.89 4.77
C ASP A 61 -14.10 10.83 4.16
N GLY A 62 -13.75 10.63 2.89
CA GLY A 62 -12.84 11.53 2.15
C GLY A 62 -11.35 11.33 2.46
N GLN A 63 -10.98 10.27 3.19
CA GLN A 63 -9.58 9.89 3.36
C GLN A 63 -9.15 9.08 2.14
N THR A 64 -8.30 9.70 1.31
CA THR A 64 -7.63 9.02 0.20
C THR A 64 -6.71 7.94 0.79
N ALA A 65 -7.05 6.68 0.54
CA ALA A 65 -6.20 5.51 0.78
C ALA A 65 -5.11 5.36 -0.30
#